data_AF-A0AAW2K3L4-F1
#
_entry.id   AF-A0AAW2K3L4-F1
#
_cell.length_a   1.000
_cell.length_b   1.000
_cell.length_c   1.000
_cell.angle_alpha   90.00
_cell.angle_beta   90.00
_cell.angle_gamma   90.00
#
_symmetry.space_group_name_H-M   'P 1'
#
loop_
_entity.id
_entity.type
_entity.pdbx_description
1 polymer ?
#
loop_
_entity_poly.entity_id
_entity_poly.type
_entity_poly.pdbx_seq_one_letter_code
_entity_poly.pdbx_strand_id
1 'polypeptide(L)'
;MEKHVSAVAERGRSQKQKGMENIKITWVFVSHCLILLLSAAILSAEEQVDIRRSDFPHGFFFGASTSAYQIEGGVHEDGKGLSNWDVYCRTRGNIADGTSGDIANDHYHRYMEDIEIIHSLGLTAYRFSISWSRVLPRGRLGGVNQAGVNFYNSIIDNLLLRGIQPFVTIFHNDYPQELEDRFGGWLSPLMQEEFVHFAETCFKHFADRVKYWMTINEPNLLAEVTYERGLFPPARCSPPFGHCASGNSDVEPLIAVHNMLLAHGKAVKLYREQYKVSIRSNNLKR
;
A
#
# COMPACT_ATOMS: atom_id res chain seq x y z
N MET A 1 82.94 44.43 4.79
CA MET A 1 82.38 43.79 6.02
C MET A 1 81.04 44.41 6.42
N GLU A 2 80.89 45.73 6.46
CA GLU A 2 79.64 46.42 6.85
C GLU A 2 78.40 46.10 5.99
N LYS A 3 78.55 45.98 4.66
CA LYS A 3 77.42 45.61 3.77
C LYS A 3 76.86 44.20 4.08
N HIS A 4 77.68 43.32 4.63
CA HIS A 4 77.29 41.94 4.95
C HIS A 4 76.53 41.86 6.28
N VAL A 5 76.88 42.71 7.25
CA VAL A 5 76.22 42.76 8.57
C VAL A 5 74.83 43.42 8.47
N SER A 6 74.69 44.48 7.66
CA SER A 6 73.39 45.14 7.42
C SER A 6 72.37 44.19 6.75
N ALA A 7 72.82 43.44 5.72
CA ALA A 7 71.97 42.48 5.01
C ALA A 7 71.50 41.31 5.90
N VAL A 8 72.29 40.91 6.90
CA VAL A 8 71.91 39.86 7.86
C VAL A 8 70.87 40.39 8.87
N ALA A 9 71.02 41.63 9.34
CA ALA A 9 70.06 42.26 10.25
C ALA A 9 68.69 42.54 9.60
N GLU A 10 68.67 42.98 8.33
CA GLU A 10 67.44 43.16 7.55
C GLU A 10 66.75 41.81 7.27
N ARG A 11 67.50 40.75 6.94
CA ARG A 11 66.95 39.39 6.82
C ARG A 11 66.32 38.90 8.12
N GLY A 12 66.95 39.17 9.27
CA GLY A 12 66.42 38.82 10.58
C GLY A 12 65.11 39.52 10.92
N ARG A 13 64.98 40.83 10.63
CA ARG A 13 63.71 41.57 10.80
C ARG A 13 62.62 41.08 9.84
N SER A 14 62.97 40.83 8.58
CA SER A 14 62.04 40.29 7.58
C SER A 14 61.52 38.91 7.97
N GLN A 15 62.38 38.02 8.50
CA GLN A 15 61.97 36.71 8.99
C GLN A 15 61.07 36.80 10.23
N LYS A 16 61.35 37.71 11.16
CA LYS A 16 60.51 37.91 12.36
C LYS A 16 59.13 38.48 12.00
N GLN A 17 59.06 39.40 11.04
CA GLN A 17 57.82 39.98 10.54
C GLN A 17 56.97 38.93 9.79
N LYS A 18 57.60 38.12 8.92
CA LYS A 18 56.94 36.96 8.29
C LYS A 18 56.43 35.94 9.31
N GLY A 19 57.19 35.69 10.38
CA GLY A 19 56.76 34.83 11.49
C GLY A 19 55.51 35.38 12.20
N MET A 20 55.46 36.68 12.47
CA MET A 20 54.30 37.33 13.09
C MET A 20 53.07 37.38 12.16
N GLU A 21 53.27 37.60 10.86
CA GLU A 21 52.20 37.52 9.85
C GLU A 21 51.66 36.10 9.72
N ASN A 22 52.53 35.09 9.68
CA ASN A 22 52.11 33.68 9.68
C ASN A 22 51.30 33.34 10.92
N ILE A 23 51.72 33.78 12.12
CA ILE A 23 50.95 33.58 13.36
C ILE A 23 49.57 34.24 13.25
N LYS A 24 49.48 35.49 12.76
CA LYS A 24 48.18 36.17 12.57
C LYS A 24 47.30 35.44 11.56
N ILE A 25 47.86 34.97 10.44
CA ILE A 25 47.13 34.18 9.43
C ILE A 25 46.64 32.87 10.02
N THR A 26 47.46 32.18 10.82
CA THR A 26 47.06 30.96 11.53
C THR A 26 45.92 31.23 12.50
N TRP A 27 45.97 32.30 13.30
CA TRP A 27 44.88 32.66 14.21
C TRP A 27 43.60 33.05 13.49
N VAL A 28 43.69 33.78 12.36
CA VAL A 28 42.53 34.12 11.53
C VAL A 28 41.90 32.86 10.92
N PHE A 29 42.75 31.93 10.45
CA PHE A 29 42.30 30.67 9.86
C PHE A 29 41.66 29.76 10.92
N VAL A 30 42.28 29.62 12.10
CA VAL A 30 41.74 28.86 13.23
C VAL A 30 40.41 29.45 13.70
N SER A 31 40.30 30.77 13.82
CA SER A 31 39.05 31.45 14.18
C SER A 31 37.96 31.23 13.11
N HIS A 32 38.29 31.29 11.82
CA HIS A 32 37.34 30.99 10.75
C HIS A 32 36.89 29.54 10.77
N CYS A 33 37.80 28.59 10.99
CA CYS A 33 37.45 27.17 11.14
C CYS A 33 36.56 26.94 12.36
N LEU A 34 36.82 27.61 13.49
CA LEU A 34 35.98 27.54 14.68
C LEU A 34 34.58 28.12 14.45
N ILE A 35 34.48 29.27 13.77
CA ILE A 35 33.20 29.87 13.40
C ILE A 35 32.43 28.95 12.44
N LEU A 36 33.10 28.36 11.45
CA LEU A 36 32.50 27.39 10.53
C LEU A 36 32.01 26.15 11.26
N LEU A 37 32.81 25.59 12.18
CA LEU A 37 32.42 24.43 13.00
C LEU A 37 31.23 24.75 13.93
N LEU A 38 31.23 25.93 14.56
CA LEU A 38 30.10 26.41 15.36
C LEU A 38 28.84 26.62 14.51
N SER A 39 28.97 27.21 13.33
CA SER A 39 27.85 27.40 12.41
C SER A 39 27.31 26.06 11.89
N ALA A 40 28.17 25.08 11.60
CA ALA A 40 27.77 23.74 11.21
C ALA A 40 27.10 22.97 12.36
N ALA A 41 27.55 23.16 13.61
CA ALA A 41 26.91 22.60 14.80
C ALA A 41 25.53 23.23 15.07
N ILE A 42 25.39 24.55 14.85
CA ILE A 42 24.10 25.25 14.95
C ILE A 42 23.15 24.83 13.81
N LEU A 43 23.66 24.62 12.59
CA LEU A 43 22.86 24.09 11.47
C LEU A 43 22.48 22.61 11.67
N SER A 44 23.33 21.83 12.33
CA SER A 44 23.06 20.42 12.65
C SER A 44 22.17 20.25 13.88
N ALA A 45 21.95 21.33 14.65
CA ALA A 45 20.90 21.41 15.64
C ALA A 45 19.58 21.78 14.95
N GLU A 46 19.20 21.00 13.93
CA GLU A 46 17.78 20.88 13.61
C GLU A 46 17.12 20.34 14.88
N GLU A 47 16.19 21.12 15.42
CA GLU A 47 15.34 20.69 16.52
C GLU A 47 14.62 19.42 16.04
N GLN A 48 15.10 18.26 16.49
CA GLN A 48 14.49 16.98 16.17
C GLN A 48 13.12 17.01 16.84
N VAL A 49 12.10 17.41 16.08
CA VAL A 49 10.72 17.47 16.57
C VAL A 49 10.35 16.05 16.99
N ASP A 50 10.27 15.83 18.29
CA ASP A 50 9.82 14.56 18.88
C ASP A 50 8.31 14.45 18.67
N ILE A 51 7.92 13.97 17.49
CA ILE A 51 6.52 13.76 17.12
C ILE A 51 6.01 12.53 17.86
N ARG A 52 5.03 12.73 18.71
CA ARG A 52 4.40 11.70 19.54
C ARG A 52 2.97 11.46 19.09
N ARG A 53 2.43 10.28 19.42
CA ARG A 53 1.02 9.94 19.13
C ARG A 53 0.03 10.92 19.78
N SER A 54 0.40 11.55 20.89
CA SER A 54 -0.39 12.58 21.58
C SER A 54 -0.57 13.86 20.77
N ASP A 55 0.25 14.07 19.74
CA ASP A 55 0.18 15.26 18.89
C ASP A 55 -0.92 15.14 17.82
N PHE A 56 -1.53 13.94 17.69
CA PHE A 56 -2.67 13.67 16.83
C PHE A 56 -3.98 13.71 17.62
N PRO A 57 -5.14 13.97 16.97
CA PRO A 57 -6.43 13.95 17.64
C PRO A 57 -6.71 12.65 18.40
N HIS A 58 -7.37 12.75 19.54
CA HIS A 58 -7.78 11.56 20.29
C HIS A 58 -8.62 10.62 19.41
N GLY A 59 -8.27 9.33 19.42
CA GLY A 59 -8.91 8.32 18.56
C GLY A 59 -8.38 8.25 17.13
N PHE A 60 -7.29 8.95 16.81
CA PHE A 60 -6.61 8.78 15.53
C PHE A 60 -6.10 7.34 15.36
N PHE A 61 -6.40 6.72 14.22
CA PHE A 61 -5.96 5.37 13.90
C PHE A 61 -4.56 5.37 13.31
N PHE A 62 -3.65 4.62 13.92
CA PHE A 62 -2.37 4.26 13.32
C PHE A 62 -2.42 2.78 12.96
N GLY A 63 -2.09 2.45 11.72
CA GLY A 63 -2.25 1.09 11.21
C GLY A 63 -1.28 0.72 10.11
N ALA A 64 -1.33 -0.57 9.74
CA ALA A 64 -0.65 -1.14 8.59
C ALA A 64 -1.67 -1.62 7.55
N SER A 65 -1.21 -1.87 6.32
CA SER A 65 -2.06 -2.24 5.20
C SER A 65 -1.50 -3.41 4.40
N THR A 66 -2.38 -4.31 3.95
CA THR A 66 -2.05 -5.44 3.07
C THR A 66 -3.16 -5.66 2.03
N SER A 67 -2.93 -6.57 1.09
CA SER A 67 -3.95 -7.07 0.16
C SER A 67 -3.87 -8.59 0.01
N ALA A 68 -5.00 -9.21 -0.29
CA ALA A 68 -5.18 -10.65 -0.27
C ALA A 68 -4.15 -11.40 -1.14
N TYR A 69 -4.10 -11.10 -2.44
CA TYR A 69 -3.19 -11.80 -3.35
C TYR A 69 -1.70 -11.59 -2.98
N GLN A 70 -1.36 -10.45 -2.38
CA GLN A 70 0.02 -10.12 -2.03
C GLN A 70 0.54 -10.89 -0.80
N ILE A 71 -0.33 -11.36 0.09
CA ILE A 71 0.11 -11.96 1.37
C ILE A 71 -0.49 -13.35 1.67
N GLU A 72 -1.66 -13.69 1.14
CA GLU A 72 -2.43 -14.85 1.61
C GLU A 72 -1.82 -16.19 1.25
N GLY A 73 -1.51 -16.43 -0.02
CA GLY A 73 -1.23 -17.78 -0.50
C GLY A 73 -2.46 -18.69 -0.43
N GLY A 74 -2.24 -20.00 -0.28
CA GLY A 74 -3.32 -20.99 -0.20
C GLY A 74 -4.19 -21.02 -1.46
N VAL A 75 -3.54 -20.94 -2.64
CA VAL A 75 -4.20 -20.74 -3.94
C VAL A 75 -5.24 -21.82 -4.30
N HIS A 76 -5.03 -23.06 -3.85
CA HIS A 76 -5.87 -24.23 -4.14
C HIS A 76 -6.58 -24.79 -2.91
N GLU A 77 -6.58 -24.04 -1.82
CA GLU A 77 -7.04 -24.55 -0.53
C GLU A 77 -8.49 -24.17 -0.27
N ASP A 78 -9.18 -25.09 0.43
CA ASP A 78 -10.54 -24.92 0.93
C ASP A 78 -11.53 -24.33 -0.07
N GLY A 79 -11.43 -24.76 -1.33
CA GLY A 79 -12.37 -24.39 -2.39
C GLY A 79 -12.17 -22.99 -2.98
N LYS A 80 -11.05 -22.31 -2.73
CA LYS A 80 -10.69 -21.07 -3.44
C LYS A 80 -10.63 -21.32 -4.95
N GLY A 81 -11.24 -20.43 -5.73
CA GLY A 81 -11.12 -20.39 -7.18
C GLY A 81 -9.82 -19.71 -7.64
N LEU A 82 -9.46 -19.94 -8.90
CA LEU A 82 -8.37 -19.17 -9.53
C LEU A 82 -8.79 -17.72 -9.72
N SER A 83 -7.94 -16.80 -9.32
CA SER A 83 -8.06 -15.38 -9.64
C SER A 83 -7.38 -15.04 -10.98
N ASN A 84 -7.70 -13.86 -11.49
CA ASN A 84 -6.99 -13.23 -12.60
C ASN A 84 -5.45 -13.20 -12.41
N TRP A 85 -5.00 -12.93 -11.18
CA TRP A 85 -3.57 -12.94 -10.86
C TRP A 85 -2.95 -14.33 -10.85
N ASP A 86 -3.67 -15.32 -10.34
CA ASP A 86 -3.21 -16.72 -10.32
C ASP A 86 -2.89 -17.20 -11.75
N VAL A 87 -3.71 -16.84 -12.73
CA VAL A 87 -3.49 -17.19 -14.14
C VAL A 87 -2.37 -16.34 -14.76
N TYR A 88 -2.33 -15.05 -14.45
CA TYR A 88 -1.34 -14.12 -14.97
C TYR A 88 0.10 -14.50 -14.62
N CYS A 89 0.37 -14.82 -13.34
CA CYS A 89 1.71 -15.17 -12.87
C CYS A 89 2.24 -16.47 -13.49
N ARG A 90 1.36 -17.36 -13.97
CA ARG A 90 1.76 -18.62 -14.62
C ARG A 90 2.23 -18.45 -16.06
N THR A 91 1.98 -17.28 -16.66
CA THR A 91 2.44 -16.98 -18.01
C THR A 91 3.88 -16.47 -17.97
N ARG A 92 4.79 -17.18 -18.66
CA ARG A 92 6.22 -16.86 -18.67
C ARG A 92 6.47 -15.43 -19.15
N GLY A 93 7.23 -14.68 -18.37
CA GLY A 93 7.64 -13.30 -18.70
C GLY A 93 6.73 -12.21 -18.14
N ASN A 94 5.58 -12.56 -17.57
CA ASN A 94 4.68 -11.59 -16.94
C ASN A 94 5.21 -11.05 -15.60
N ILE A 95 5.95 -11.87 -14.86
CA ILE A 95 6.59 -11.49 -13.59
C ILE A 95 8.10 -11.49 -13.78
N ALA A 96 8.77 -10.40 -13.37
CA ALA A 96 10.18 -10.14 -13.66
C ALA A 96 11.13 -11.24 -13.12
N ASP A 97 10.85 -11.76 -11.93
CA ASP A 97 11.60 -12.86 -11.29
C ASP A 97 10.90 -14.22 -11.47
N GLY A 98 9.77 -14.27 -12.16
CA GLY A 98 8.97 -15.47 -12.38
C GLY A 98 8.27 -16.04 -11.14
N THR A 99 8.17 -15.26 -10.05
CA THR A 99 7.46 -15.70 -8.84
C THR A 99 5.92 -15.57 -8.97
N SER A 100 5.18 -16.12 -8.02
CA SER A 100 3.72 -16.09 -7.95
C SER A 100 3.23 -15.79 -6.52
N GLY A 101 1.93 -15.50 -6.39
CA GLY A 101 1.26 -15.39 -5.09
C GLY A 101 0.79 -16.74 -4.52
N ASP A 102 1.26 -17.89 -5.04
CA ASP A 102 0.73 -19.21 -4.65
C ASP A 102 0.91 -19.48 -3.14
N ILE A 103 2.04 -19.03 -2.58
CA ILE A 103 2.35 -19.04 -1.13
C ILE A 103 2.37 -17.62 -0.56
N ALA A 104 2.95 -16.65 -1.27
CA ALA A 104 3.12 -15.26 -0.80
C ALA A 104 3.80 -15.20 0.59
N ASN A 105 3.18 -14.56 1.59
CA ASN A 105 3.63 -14.54 2.97
C ASN A 105 3.03 -15.68 3.83
N ASP A 106 2.23 -16.54 3.20
CA ASP A 106 1.50 -17.64 3.84
C ASP A 106 0.49 -17.16 4.91
N HIS A 107 -0.06 -15.94 4.74
CA HIS A 107 -1.01 -15.35 5.69
C HIS A 107 -2.27 -16.21 5.86
N TYR A 108 -2.64 -17.02 4.87
CA TYR A 108 -3.77 -17.95 4.98
C TYR A 108 -3.64 -18.89 6.19
N HIS A 109 -2.43 -19.38 6.46
CA HIS A 109 -2.14 -20.23 7.61
C HIS A 109 -1.64 -19.45 8.82
N ARG A 110 -0.99 -18.31 8.58
CA ARG A 110 -0.17 -17.59 9.57
C ARG A 110 -0.79 -16.31 10.10
N TYR A 111 -2.05 -16.03 9.76
CA TYR A 111 -2.72 -14.78 10.14
C TYR A 111 -2.70 -14.49 11.64
N MET A 112 -2.67 -15.52 12.49
CA MET A 112 -2.57 -15.35 13.94
C MET A 112 -1.22 -14.75 14.37
N GLU A 113 -0.12 -15.16 13.74
CA GLU A 113 1.19 -14.56 14.00
C GLU A 113 1.25 -13.12 13.48
N ASP A 114 0.69 -12.86 12.30
CA ASP A 114 0.67 -11.51 11.72
C ASP A 114 -0.16 -10.54 12.57
N ILE A 115 -1.31 -10.99 13.09
CA ILE A 115 -2.13 -10.22 14.04
C ILE A 115 -1.35 -9.92 15.33
N GLU A 116 -0.55 -10.88 15.83
CA GLU A 116 0.27 -10.66 17.01
C GLU A 116 1.37 -9.62 16.76
N ILE A 117 2.00 -9.66 15.59
CA ILE A 117 2.97 -8.63 15.18
C ILE A 117 2.30 -7.25 15.14
N ILE A 118 1.13 -7.12 14.50
CA ILE A 118 0.38 -5.85 14.42
C ILE A 118 0.06 -5.32 15.82
N HIS A 119 -0.38 -6.18 16.72
CA HIS A 119 -0.69 -5.84 18.10
C HIS A 119 0.55 -5.39 18.89
N SER A 120 1.66 -6.12 18.77
CA SER A 120 2.92 -5.81 19.46
C SER A 120 3.52 -4.46 19.04
N LEU A 121 3.25 -4.03 17.81
CA LEU A 121 3.63 -2.71 17.29
C LEU A 121 2.75 -1.56 17.84
N GLY A 122 1.71 -1.87 18.61
CA GLY A 122 0.76 -0.88 19.13
C GLY A 122 -0.09 -0.23 18.03
N LEU A 123 -0.34 -0.94 16.93
CA LEU A 123 -1.24 -0.49 15.88
C LEU A 123 -2.69 -0.66 16.34
N THR A 124 -3.53 0.32 16.00
CA THR A 124 -4.96 0.34 16.40
C THR A 124 -5.90 0.10 15.23
N ALA A 125 -5.36 0.02 14.01
CA ALA A 125 -6.09 -0.35 12.81
C ALA A 125 -5.27 -1.30 11.94
N TYR A 126 -5.96 -2.21 11.26
CA TYR A 126 -5.37 -3.04 10.22
C TYR A 126 -6.25 -3.00 8.98
N ARG A 127 -5.66 -2.55 7.88
CA ARG A 127 -6.32 -2.58 6.58
C ARG A 127 -5.92 -3.85 5.83
N PHE A 128 -6.89 -4.63 5.40
CA PHE A 128 -6.67 -5.80 4.54
C PHE A 128 -7.76 -5.85 3.45
N SER A 129 -7.55 -6.65 2.41
CA SER A 129 -8.59 -6.92 1.41
C SER A 129 -9.15 -8.33 1.52
N ILE A 130 -10.38 -8.52 1.03
CA ILE A 130 -11.01 -9.84 0.93
C ILE A 130 -10.73 -10.37 -0.48
N SER A 131 -10.25 -11.61 -0.58
CA SER A 131 -10.10 -12.26 -1.88
C SER A 131 -11.46 -12.65 -2.44
N TRP A 132 -11.82 -12.05 -3.56
CA TRP A 132 -13.06 -12.37 -4.26
C TRP A 132 -13.09 -13.84 -4.68
N SER A 133 -11.99 -14.33 -5.27
CA SER A 133 -11.87 -15.73 -5.69
C SER A 133 -11.91 -16.74 -4.53
N ARG A 134 -11.62 -16.32 -3.30
CA ARG A 134 -11.75 -17.18 -2.11
C ARG A 134 -13.18 -17.25 -1.61
N VAL A 135 -13.91 -16.13 -1.60
CA VAL A 135 -15.29 -16.05 -1.08
C VAL A 135 -16.33 -16.48 -2.11
N LEU A 136 -16.15 -16.11 -3.38
CA LEU A 136 -17.01 -16.49 -4.51
C LEU A 136 -16.16 -17.09 -5.64
N PRO A 137 -15.79 -18.38 -5.55
CA PRO A 137 -14.83 -19.01 -6.47
C PRO A 137 -15.15 -18.89 -7.96
N ARG A 138 -16.44 -18.74 -8.30
CA ARG A 138 -16.94 -18.62 -9.68
C ARG A 138 -17.84 -17.39 -9.86
N GLY A 139 -17.62 -16.35 -9.05
CA GLY A 139 -18.54 -15.22 -8.91
C GLY A 139 -19.93 -15.68 -8.46
N ARG A 140 -21.00 -15.03 -8.94
CA ARG A 140 -22.39 -15.36 -8.54
C ARG A 140 -22.85 -16.79 -8.89
N LEU A 141 -22.16 -17.47 -9.82
CA LEU A 141 -22.52 -18.84 -10.22
C LEU A 141 -21.97 -19.93 -9.30
N GLY A 142 -20.97 -19.61 -8.47
CA GLY A 142 -20.27 -20.59 -7.62
C GLY A 142 -20.86 -20.79 -6.24
N GLY A 143 -21.81 -19.94 -5.84
CA GLY A 143 -22.21 -19.84 -4.44
C GLY A 143 -21.10 -19.27 -3.54
N VAL A 144 -21.41 -19.14 -2.25
CA VAL A 144 -20.46 -18.66 -1.24
C VAL A 144 -19.62 -19.83 -0.75
N ASN A 145 -18.30 -19.68 -0.82
CA ASN A 145 -17.37 -20.59 -0.16
C ASN A 145 -17.29 -20.29 1.33
N GLN A 146 -17.92 -21.13 2.15
CA GLN A 146 -17.99 -20.92 3.59
C GLN A 146 -16.62 -20.99 4.28
N ALA A 147 -15.67 -21.77 3.77
CA ALA A 147 -14.33 -21.83 4.35
C ALA A 147 -13.59 -20.49 4.17
N GLY A 148 -13.70 -19.88 2.99
CA GLY A 148 -13.20 -18.52 2.74
C GLY A 148 -13.85 -17.48 3.66
N VAL A 149 -15.16 -17.58 3.91
CA VAL A 149 -15.85 -16.71 4.87
C VAL A 149 -15.34 -16.93 6.30
N ASN A 150 -15.12 -18.18 6.70
CA ASN A 150 -14.61 -18.52 8.04
C ASN A 150 -13.19 -18.00 8.28
N PHE A 151 -12.34 -18.02 7.25
CA PHE A 151 -11.00 -17.43 7.30
C PHE A 151 -11.07 -15.93 7.63
N TYR A 152 -11.85 -15.13 6.89
CA TYR A 152 -11.98 -13.70 7.18
C TYR A 152 -12.70 -13.41 8.50
N ASN A 153 -13.68 -14.22 8.90
CA ASN A 153 -14.28 -14.13 10.24
C ASN A 153 -13.21 -14.29 11.33
N SER A 154 -12.32 -15.28 11.18
CA SER A 154 -11.26 -15.54 12.15
C SER A 154 -10.28 -14.37 12.26
N ILE A 155 -9.91 -13.74 11.13
CA ILE A 155 -9.10 -12.52 11.13
C ILE A 155 -9.83 -11.39 11.86
N ILE A 156 -11.08 -11.10 11.48
CA ILE A 156 -11.87 -9.99 12.04
C ILE A 156 -12.04 -10.15 13.56
N ASP A 157 -12.41 -11.34 14.01
CA ASP A 157 -12.63 -11.62 15.43
C ASP A 157 -11.34 -11.46 16.23
N ASN A 158 -10.22 -11.98 15.73
CA ASN A 158 -8.94 -11.91 16.42
C ASN A 158 -8.32 -10.50 16.45
N LEU A 159 -8.58 -9.67 15.43
CA LEU A 159 -8.22 -8.25 15.45
C LEU A 159 -9.02 -7.50 16.52
N LEU A 160 -10.34 -7.70 16.55
CA LEU A 160 -11.22 -7.02 17.50
C LEU A 160 -10.95 -7.42 18.94
N LEU A 161 -10.63 -8.69 19.20
CA LEU A 161 -10.18 -9.18 20.52
C LEU A 161 -8.93 -8.44 21.04
N ARG A 162 -8.08 -7.97 20.13
CA ARG A 162 -6.87 -7.18 20.43
C ARG A 162 -7.07 -5.67 20.35
N GLY A 163 -8.32 -5.22 20.22
CA GLY A 163 -8.65 -3.80 20.09
C GLY A 163 -8.23 -3.16 18.77
N ILE A 164 -7.85 -3.95 17.76
CA ILE A 164 -7.45 -3.48 16.43
C ILE A 164 -8.69 -3.37 15.55
N GLN A 165 -8.93 -2.19 14.98
CA GLN A 165 -10.07 -1.97 14.10
C GLN A 165 -9.80 -2.52 12.68
N PRO A 166 -10.68 -3.37 12.13
CA PRO A 166 -10.56 -3.85 10.76
C PRO A 166 -11.03 -2.78 9.77
N PHE A 167 -10.14 -2.42 8.83
CA PHE A 167 -10.42 -1.56 7.68
C PHE A 167 -10.44 -2.42 6.42
N VAL A 168 -11.63 -2.79 5.94
CA VAL A 168 -11.74 -3.82 4.90
C VAL A 168 -11.85 -3.20 3.52
N THR A 169 -10.94 -3.60 2.63
CA THR A 169 -11.02 -3.34 1.19
C THR A 169 -11.77 -4.48 0.52
N ILE A 170 -12.89 -4.21 -0.15
CA ILE A 170 -13.69 -5.24 -0.82
C ILE A 170 -12.93 -5.76 -2.04
N PHE A 171 -12.44 -4.87 -2.91
CA PHE A 171 -11.72 -5.27 -4.12
C PHE A 171 -10.33 -4.62 -4.21
N HIS A 172 -9.31 -5.47 -4.35
CA HIS A 172 -7.91 -5.06 -4.53
C HIS A 172 -7.29 -5.81 -5.72
N ASN A 173 -7.88 -5.60 -6.90
CA ASN A 173 -7.43 -6.16 -8.18
C ASN A 173 -7.39 -7.68 -8.28
N ASP A 174 -8.04 -8.40 -7.38
CA ASP A 174 -8.21 -9.85 -7.48
C ASP A 174 -9.69 -10.21 -7.67
N TYR A 175 -9.98 -10.92 -8.75
CA TYR A 175 -11.33 -11.42 -9.06
C TYR A 175 -11.25 -12.80 -9.69
N PRO A 176 -12.31 -13.64 -9.60
CA PRO A 176 -12.30 -14.96 -10.21
C PRO A 176 -11.97 -14.88 -11.70
N GLN A 177 -11.00 -15.67 -12.17
CA GLN A 177 -10.59 -15.74 -13.57
C GLN A 177 -11.80 -16.03 -14.48
N GLU A 178 -12.77 -16.81 -14.00
CA GLU A 178 -13.99 -17.12 -14.75
C GLU A 178 -14.80 -15.86 -15.15
N LEU A 179 -14.69 -14.74 -14.42
CA LEU A 179 -15.32 -13.47 -14.83
C LEU A 179 -14.57 -12.81 -16.00
N GLU A 180 -13.24 -12.96 -16.07
CA GLU A 180 -12.45 -12.58 -17.24
C GLU A 180 -12.86 -13.43 -18.44
N ASP A 181 -12.88 -14.75 -18.28
CA ASP A 181 -13.12 -15.70 -19.37
C ASP A 181 -14.54 -15.56 -19.97
N ARG A 182 -15.53 -15.27 -19.12
CA ARG A 182 -16.95 -15.21 -19.56
C ARG A 182 -17.30 -13.92 -20.28
N PHE A 183 -16.75 -12.79 -19.86
CA PHE A 183 -17.18 -11.49 -20.37
C PHE A 183 -16.11 -10.38 -20.36
N GLY A 184 -14.85 -10.69 -20.09
CA GLY A 184 -13.75 -9.71 -20.12
C GLY A 184 -13.68 -8.79 -18.91
N GLY A 185 -14.13 -9.27 -17.74
CA GLY A 185 -13.93 -8.58 -16.47
C GLY A 185 -14.44 -7.13 -16.49
N TRP A 186 -13.58 -6.19 -16.11
CA TRP A 186 -13.94 -4.77 -15.96
C TRP A 186 -14.24 -4.04 -17.28
N LEU A 187 -13.97 -4.64 -18.44
CA LEU A 187 -14.43 -4.07 -19.72
C LEU A 187 -15.92 -4.30 -19.97
N SER A 188 -16.56 -5.17 -19.20
CA SER A 188 -18.00 -5.45 -19.31
C SER A 188 -18.81 -4.77 -18.21
N PRO A 189 -20.00 -4.21 -18.54
CA PRO A 189 -20.91 -3.69 -17.53
C PRO A 189 -21.46 -4.78 -16.60
N LEU A 190 -21.38 -6.06 -16.98
CA LEU A 190 -21.78 -7.19 -16.12
C LEU A 190 -20.93 -7.28 -14.85
N MET A 191 -19.68 -6.80 -14.89
CA MET A 191 -18.80 -6.77 -13.72
C MET A 191 -19.37 -5.91 -12.58
N GLN A 192 -20.20 -4.91 -12.91
CA GLN A 192 -20.87 -4.08 -11.92
C GLN A 192 -21.82 -4.92 -11.04
N GLU A 193 -22.57 -5.85 -11.63
CA GLU A 193 -23.50 -6.71 -10.90
C GLU A 193 -22.75 -7.75 -10.07
N GLU A 194 -21.70 -8.36 -10.64
CA GLU A 194 -20.85 -9.32 -9.95
C GLU A 194 -20.17 -8.66 -8.74
N PHE A 195 -19.63 -7.44 -8.90
CA PHE A 195 -19.02 -6.70 -7.79
C PHE A 195 -20.04 -6.35 -6.70
N VAL A 196 -21.25 -5.91 -7.08
CA VAL A 196 -22.30 -5.61 -6.09
C VAL A 196 -22.70 -6.86 -5.33
N HIS A 197 -22.80 -8.02 -5.99
CA HIS A 197 -23.09 -9.29 -5.34
C HIS A 197 -21.97 -9.71 -4.36
N PHE A 198 -20.71 -9.51 -4.75
CA PHE A 198 -19.57 -9.76 -3.88
C PHE A 198 -19.54 -8.82 -2.67
N ALA A 199 -19.77 -7.52 -2.88
CA ALA A 199 -19.88 -6.54 -1.81
C ALA A 199 -21.03 -6.87 -0.86
N GLU A 200 -22.19 -7.25 -1.38
CA GLU A 200 -23.33 -7.69 -0.57
C GLU A 200 -22.97 -8.91 0.28
N THR A 201 -22.29 -9.90 -0.30
CA THR A 201 -21.82 -11.09 0.42
C THR A 201 -20.89 -10.69 1.57
N CYS A 202 -19.94 -9.79 1.33
CA CYS A 202 -19.07 -9.25 2.38
C CYS A 202 -19.87 -8.55 3.49
N PHE A 203 -20.87 -7.73 3.13
CA PHE A 203 -21.68 -7.02 4.11
C PHE A 203 -22.53 -7.98 4.96
N LYS A 204 -23.14 -8.99 4.34
CA LYS A 204 -23.95 -10.00 5.03
C LYS A 204 -23.15 -10.75 6.10
N HIS A 205 -21.90 -11.07 5.81
CA HIS A 205 -21.08 -11.90 6.70
C HIS A 205 -20.25 -11.11 7.70
N PHE A 206 -19.89 -9.86 7.40
CA PHE A 206 -18.87 -9.14 8.17
C PHE A 206 -19.29 -7.75 8.68
N ALA A 207 -20.37 -7.13 8.18
CA ALA A 207 -20.71 -5.74 8.55
C ALA A 207 -21.21 -5.57 10.00
N ASP A 208 -21.60 -6.66 10.65
CA ASP A 208 -21.92 -6.68 12.08
C ASP A 208 -20.70 -6.28 12.94
N ARG A 209 -19.48 -6.58 12.47
CA ARG A 209 -18.20 -6.29 13.13
C ARG A 209 -17.37 -5.22 12.41
N VAL A 210 -17.31 -5.26 11.09
CA VAL A 210 -16.54 -4.32 10.27
C VAL A 210 -17.31 -3.02 10.05
N LYS A 211 -16.71 -1.89 10.45
CA LYS A 211 -17.34 -0.56 10.36
C LYS A 211 -16.71 0.36 9.30
N TYR A 212 -15.48 0.06 8.89
CA TYR A 212 -14.71 0.85 7.93
C TYR A 212 -14.51 0.03 6.66
N TRP A 213 -15.12 0.49 5.57
CA TRP A 213 -15.15 -0.20 4.29
C TRP A 213 -14.57 0.67 3.19
N MET A 214 -13.78 0.06 2.33
CA MET A 214 -13.25 0.62 1.10
C MET A 214 -13.71 -0.27 -0.04
N THR A 215 -14.39 0.28 -1.05
CA THR A 215 -14.96 -0.57 -2.11
C THR A 215 -13.87 -1.10 -3.05
N ILE A 216 -13.04 -0.22 -3.60
CA ILE A 216 -12.07 -0.53 -4.66
C ILE A 216 -10.77 0.22 -4.33
N ASN A 217 -9.65 -0.50 -4.31
CA ASN A 217 -8.32 0.11 -4.19
C ASN A 217 -7.89 0.73 -5.53
N GLU A 218 -7.42 1.97 -5.49
CA GLU A 218 -6.69 2.66 -6.58
C GLU A 218 -7.25 2.43 -8.00
N PRO A 219 -8.55 2.70 -8.26
CA PRO A 219 -9.16 2.42 -9.56
C PRO A 219 -8.46 3.15 -10.73
N ASN A 220 -7.86 4.32 -10.47
CA ASN A 220 -7.05 5.05 -11.44
C ASN A 220 -5.77 4.29 -11.82
N LEU A 221 -5.05 3.79 -10.82
CA LEU A 221 -3.83 3.01 -11.05
C LEU A 221 -4.18 1.72 -11.76
N LEU A 222 -5.22 1.00 -11.32
CA LEU A 222 -5.66 -0.24 -11.94
C LEU A 222 -6.00 -0.06 -13.42
N ALA A 223 -6.68 1.02 -13.80
CA ALA A 223 -6.93 1.30 -15.21
C ALA A 223 -5.65 1.52 -16.01
N GLU A 224 -4.70 2.31 -15.49
CA GLU A 224 -3.40 2.56 -16.13
C GLU A 224 -2.61 1.26 -16.29
N VAL A 225 -2.32 0.56 -15.19
CA VAL A 225 -1.40 -0.59 -15.21
C VAL A 225 -2.01 -1.82 -15.89
N THR A 226 -3.32 -1.96 -15.91
CA THR A 226 -3.98 -3.13 -16.50
C THR A 226 -4.37 -2.95 -17.96
N TYR A 227 -4.86 -1.76 -18.35
CA TYR A 227 -5.47 -1.52 -19.67
C TYR A 227 -4.75 -0.47 -20.53
N GLU A 228 -3.83 0.32 -19.96
CA GLU A 228 -3.00 1.26 -20.71
C GLU A 228 -1.60 0.70 -20.94
N ARG A 229 -0.94 0.24 -19.87
CA ARG A 229 0.45 -0.27 -19.89
C ARG A 229 0.53 -1.79 -19.93
N GLY A 230 -0.55 -2.48 -19.56
CA GLY A 230 -0.67 -3.94 -19.58
C GLY A 230 0.37 -4.68 -18.72
N LEU A 231 0.72 -4.12 -17.57
CA LEU A 231 1.65 -4.70 -16.61
C LEU A 231 0.95 -5.62 -15.59
N PHE A 232 -0.36 -5.46 -15.40
CA PHE A 232 -1.19 -6.25 -14.48
C PHE A 232 -2.26 -7.00 -15.28
N PRO A 233 -2.81 -8.13 -14.77
CA PRO A 233 -3.87 -8.87 -15.45
C PRO A 233 -5.13 -8.04 -15.71
N PRO A 234 -5.78 -8.17 -16.89
CA PRO A 234 -5.47 -9.11 -17.99
C PRO A 234 -4.36 -8.68 -18.98
N ALA A 235 -3.55 -7.68 -18.66
CA ALA A 235 -2.42 -7.17 -19.45
C ALA A 235 -2.83 -6.78 -20.88
N ARG A 236 -3.69 -5.77 -20.95
CA ARG A 236 -4.18 -5.21 -22.21
C ARG A 236 -3.55 -3.85 -22.44
N CYS A 237 -3.10 -3.60 -23.67
CA CYS A 237 -2.52 -2.33 -24.08
C CYS A 237 -2.34 -2.26 -25.60
N SER A 238 -2.07 -1.07 -26.11
CA SER A 238 -1.65 -0.80 -27.49
C SER A 238 -0.37 0.06 -27.52
N PRO A 239 0.44 -0.01 -28.59
CA PRO A 239 1.54 0.93 -28.79
C PRO A 239 1.04 2.39 -28.79
N PRO A 240 1.84 3.36 -28.29
CA PRO A 240 3.22 3.21 -27.79
C PRO A 240 3.32 2.83 -26.30
N PHE A 241 2.20 2.63 -25.61
CA PHE A 241 2.18 2.46 -24.14
C PHE A 241 2.68 1.10 -23.66
N GLY A 242 2.52 0.05 -24.47
CA GLY A 242 3.05 -1.28 -24.18
C GLY A 242 2.97 -2.23 -25.37
N HIS A 243 3.36 -3.49 -25.13
CA HIS A 243 3.48 -4.54 -26.15
C HIS A 243 2.60 -5.75 -25.82
N CYS A 244 1.31 -5.51 -25.64
CA CYS A 244 0.33 -6.55 -25.32
C CYS A 244 -0.18 -7.25 -26.59
N ALA A 245 -0.67 -8.48 -26.43
CA ALA A 245 -1.28 -9.23 -27.52
C ALA A 245 -2.61 -8.60 -28.01
N SER A 246 -3.29 -7.86 -27.14
CA SER A 246 -4.52 -7.13 -27.46
C SER A 246 -4.74 -5.98 -26.48
N GLY A 247 -5.63 -5.06 -26.84
CA GLY A 247 -6.00 -3.93 -26.00
C GLY A 247 -6.17 -2.66 -26.81
N ASN A 248 -6.70 -1.63 -26.17
CA ASN A 248 -6.75 -0.28 -26.70
C ASN A 248 -6.54 0.70 -25.54
N SER A 249 -5.31 1.20 -25.41
CA SER A 249 -4.88 2.08 -24.32
C SER A 249 -5.61 3.42 -24.30
N ASP A 250 -6.21 3.85 -25.42
CA ASP A 250 -6.96 5.12 -25.48
C ASP A 250 -8.40 4.99 -24.92
N VAL A 251 -8.94 3.76 -24.84
CA VAL A 251 -10.37 3.53 -24.59
C VAL A 251 -10.62 2.61 -23.40
N GLU A 252 -9.91 1.49 -23.31
CA GLU A 252 -10.15 0.47 -22.29
C GLU A 252 -9.96 0.95 -20.85
N PRO A 253 -8.95 1.78 -20.52
CA PRO A 253 -8.83 2.38 -19.19
C PRO A 253 -10.08 3.17 -18.78
N LEU A 254 -10.68 3.90 -19.73
CA LEU A 254 -11.89 4.70 -19.49
C LEU A 254 -13.11 3.81 -19.23
N ILE A 255 -13.27 2.73 -20.01
CA ILE A 255 -14.35 1.75 -19.81
C ILE A 255 -14.22 1.09 -18.43
N ALA A 256 -13.02 0.63 -18.09
CA ALA A 256 -12.76 -0.04 -16.83
C ALA A 256 -13.06 0.88 -15.62
N VAL A 257 -12.52 2.10 -15.61
CA VAL A 257 -12.81 3.07 -14.53
C VAL A 257 -14.30 3.42 -14.49
N HIS A 258 -14.96 3.59 -15.63
CA HIS A 258 -16.40 3.87 -15.65
C HIS A 258 -17.20 2.75 -14.97
N ASN A 259 -16.92 1.50 -15.30
CA ASN A 259 -17.56 0.34 -14.66
C ASN A 259 -17.23 0.26 -13.17
N MET A 260 -15.97 0.49 -12.76
CA MET A 260 -15.55 0.51 -11.35
C MET A 260 -16.28 1.60 -10.55
N LEU A 261 -16.41 2.83 -11.10
CA LEU A 261 -17.10 3.94 -10.45
C LEU A 261 -18.61 3.66 -10.29
N LEU A 262 -19.25 3.11 -11.31
CA LEU A 262 -20.66 2.71 -11.22
C LEU A 262 -20.86 1.57 -10.20
N ALA A 263 -19.96 0.57 -10.19
CA ALA A 263 -19.99 -0.53 -9.24
C ALA A 263 -19.79 -0.03 -7.80
N HIS A 264 -18.83 0.88 -7.56
CA HIS A 264 -18.64 1.59 -6.30
C HIS A 264 -19.94 2.27 -5.85
N GLY A 265 -20.55 3.09 -6.71
CA GLY A 265 -21.78 3.82 -6.38
C GLY A 265 -22.93 2.89 -5.99
N LYS A 266 -23.10 1.79 -6.74
CA LYS A 266 -24.12 0.76 -6.44
C LYS A 266 -23.86 0.07 -5.09
N ALA A 267 -22.62 -0.34 -4.81
CA ALA A 267 -22.26 -0.97 -3.53
C ALA A 267 -22.43 -0.03 -2.34
N VAL A 268 -22.06 1.25 -2.48
CA VAL A 268 -22.26 2.27 -1.43
C VAL A 268 -23.74 2.50 -1.16
N LYS A 269 -24.57 2.58 -2.21
CA LYS A 269 -26.03 2.71 -2.08
C LYS A 269 -26.60 1.52 -1.30
N LEU A 270 -26.27 0.30 -1.72
CA LEU A 270 -26.67 -0.94 -1.05
C LEU A 270 -26.29 -0.94 0.44
N TYR A 271 -25.02 -0.62 0.76
CA TYR A 271 -24.56 -0.57 2.15
C TYR A 271 -25.35 0.43 2.99
N ARG A 272 -25.58 1.64 2.46
CA ARG A 272 -26.30 2.70 3.18
C ARG A 272 -27.75 2.34 3.43
N GLU A 273 -28.43 1.77 2.46
CA GLU A 273 -29.87 1.47 2.53
C GLU A 273 -30.16 0.24 3.40
N GLN A 274 -29.32 -0.80 3.34
CA GLN A 274 -29.64 -2.09 3.94
C GLN A 274 -28.81 -2.43 5.18
N TYR A 275 -27.53 -2.05 5.22
CA TYR A 275 -26.60 -2.52 6.26
C TYR A 275 -26.29 -1.44 7.31
N LYS A 276 -26.07 -0.19 6.89
CA LYS A 276 -25.79 0.92 7.80
C LYS A 276 -26.98 1.26 8.71
N VAL A 277 -28.20 1.20 8.17
CA VAL A 277 -29.44 1.45 8.94
C VAL A 277 -29.65 0.34 9.97
N SER A 278 -29.53 -0.92 9.56
CA SER A 278 -29.68 -2.09 10.44
C SER A 278 -28.70 -2.06 11.64
N ILE A 279 -27.43 -1.70 11.40
CA ILE A 279 -26.43 -1.56 12.47
C ILE A 279 -26.81 -0.46 13.47
N ARG A 280 -27.32 0.69 13.01
CA ARG A 280 -27.76 1.77 13.91
C ARG A 280 -28.96 1.34 14.75
N SER A 281 -29.93 0.65 14.16
CA SER A 281 -31.12 0.17 14.87
C SER A 281 -30.78 -0.90 15.93
N ASN A 282 -29.79 -1.75 15.69
CA ASN A 282 -29.36 -2.76 16.67
C ASN A 282 -28.54 -2.15 17.82
N ASN A 283 -27.75 -1.11 17.56
CA ASN A 283 -27.00 -0.40 18.60
C ASN A 283 -27.89 0.48 19.50
N LEU A 284 -29.08 0.87 19.05
CA LEU A 284 -30.07 1.61 19.85
C LEU A 284 -30.90 0.69 20.77
N LYS A 285 -30.83 -0.64 20.60
CA LYS A 285 -31.57 -1.64 21.38
C LYS A 285 -30.72 -2.34 22.45
N ARG A 286 -29.43 -2.03 22.54
CA ARG A 286 -28.51 -2.48 23.59
C ARG A 286 -28.18 -1.31 24.49
#